data_AF-A0A0C2G3G3-F1
#
_entry.id   AF-A0A0C2G3G3-F1
#
_cell.length_a   1.000
_cell.length_b   1.000
_cell.length_c   1.000
_cell.angle_alpha   90.00
_cell.angle_beta   90.00
_cell.angle_gamma   90.00
#
_symmetry.space_group_name_H-M   'P 1'
#
loop_
_entity.id
_entity.type
_entity.pdbx_description
1 polymer ?
#
loop_
_entity_poly.entity_id
_entity_poly.type
_entity_poly.pdbx_seq_one_letter_code
_entity_poly.pdbx_strand_id
1 'polypeptide(L)'
;MDKLFAGSLEYSDMLFAHVKGQAVEVEITKSEGIFGLTVSDNGRCRSFIKRIKDNSIASRARPALDIGQLIEKIDGINVTGMRHYEVVRILRSMPIGKTFTMRVVSPKQSGFQLIAPRNSLASKKLLNNGQQTLRFKANGGVVIEEGALDRVMIGRLNEVLDSYLGVQDDQMAQALWDLALKCETLPEMNKAVRESELSIFDFPDELVFDMWGIVSDWRRDLEKKNKERQKAKQNLLDDDEEPALLPLFS
;
A
#
# COMPACT_ATOMS: atom_id res chain seq x y z
N MET A 1 -25.00 11.42 -0.07
CA MET A 1 -24.99 10.40 -1.14
C MET A 1 -23.55 9.88 -1.20
N ASP A 2 -23.15 9.11 -0.19
CA ASP A 2 -21.72 9.11 0.23
C ASP A 2 -20.89 8.02 -0.49
N LYS A 3 -21.48 7.35 -1.48
CA LYS A 3 -20.89 6.23 -2.21
C LYS A 3 -21.19 6.28 -3.72
N LEU A 4 -21.37 7.48 -4.27
CA LEU A 4 -21.47 7.64 -5.72
C LEU A 4 -20.08 7.51 -6.34
N PHE A 5 -19.98 6.79 -7.46
CA PHE A 5 -18.72 6.62 -8.16
C PHE A 5 -18.29 7.94 -8.81
N ALA A 6 -17.18 8.50 -8.35
CA ALA A 6 -16.70 9.81 -8.78
C ALA A 6 -15.42 9.73 -9.65
N GLY A 7 -15.23 8.66 -10.42
CA GLY A 7 -14.12 8.53 -11.37
C GLY A 7 -12.78 8.08 -10.78
N SER A 8 -12.67 8.01 -9.46
CA SER A 8 -11.54 7.39 -8.75
C SER A 8 -11.98 6.11 -8.07
N LEU A 9 -11.26 5.02 -8.32
CA LEU A 9 -11.40 3.77 -7.57
C LEU A 9 -10.22 3.64 -6.61
N GLU A 10 -10.48 3.84 -5.32
CA GLU A 10 -9.46 3.65 -4.28
C GLU A 10 -9.09 2.16 -4.19
N TYR A 11 -7.84 1.85 -3.85
CA TYR A 11 -7.39 0.47 -3.69
C TYR A 11 -8.18 -0.29 -2.60
N SER A 12 -8.80 0.43 -1.65
CA SER A 12 -9.75 -0.09 -0.66
C SER A 12 -10.98 -0.75 -1.27
N ASP A 13 -11.37 -0.37 -2.49
CA ASP A 13 -12.51 -0.92 -3.22
C ASP A 13 -12.11 -2.10 -4.14
N MET A 14 -10.81 -2.39 -4.28
CA MET A 14 -10.32 -3.49 -5.11
C MET A 14 -10.10 -4.77 -4.31
N LEU A 15 -10.83 -5.83 -4.69
CA LEU A 15 -10.67 -7.15 -4.10
C LEU A 15 -9.74 -8.02 -4.93
N PHE A 16 -8.54 -8.31 -4.41
CA PHE A 16 -7.59 -9.23 -5.05
C PHE A 16 -7.77 -10.65 -4.51
N ALA A 17 -8.28 -11.54 -5.37
CA ALA A 17 -8.40 -12.95 -5.05
C ALA A 17 -7.13 -13.72 -5.44
N HIS A 18 -6.39 -14.22 -4.45
CA HIS A 18 -5.27 -15.11 -4.69
C HIS A 18 -5.77 -16.52 -5.03
N VAL A 19 -5.38 -17.03 -6.21
CA VAL A 19 -5.74 -18.39 -6.65
C VAL A 19 -4.58 -19.36 -6.46
N LYS A 20 -4.88 -20.65 -6.26
CA LYS A 20 -3.87 -21.71 -6.11
C LYS A 20 -2.99 -21.78 -7.36
N GLY A 21 -1.68 -21.73 -7.14
CA GLY A 21 -0.64 -21.91 -8.14
C GLY A 21 0.09 -23.22 -7.95
N GLN A 22 1.42 -23.17 -7.98
CA GLN A 22 2.27 -24.35 -7.96
C GLN A 22 2.38 -24.94 -6.55
N ALA A 23 2.18 -26.26 -6.46
CA ALA A 23 2.42 -27.02 -5.24
C ALA A 23 3.89 -27.43 -5.17
N VAL A 24 4.48 -27.31 -3.99
CA VAL A 24 5.85 -27.70 -3.66
C VAL A 24 5.81 -28.53 -2.39
N GLU A 25 6.64 -29.56 -2.32
CA GLU A 25 6.85 -30.34 -1.11
C GLU A 25 8.25 -30.04 -0.58
N VAL A 26 8.33 -29.70 0.71
CA VAL A 26 9.56 -29.28 1.36
C VAL A 26 9.82 -30.18 2.55
N GLU A 27 11.00 -30.78 2.58
CA GLU A 27 11.47 -31.56 3.72
C GLU A 27 12.22 -30.65 4.69
N ILE A 28 11.85 -30.67 5.97
CA ILE A 28 12.38 -29.74 6.97
C ILE A 28 12.68 -30.49 8.27
N THR A 29 13.87 -30.27 8.83
CA THR A 29 14.26 -30.78 10.15
C THR A 29 13.99 -29.73 11.22
N LYS A 30 13.25 -30.11 12.27
CA LYS A 30 12.98 -29.21 13.40
C LYS A 30 14.21 -29.11 14.31
N SER A 31 15.06 -28.10 14.11
CA SER A 31 16.28 -27.91 14.93
C SER A 31 16.06 -27.20 16.26
N GLU A 32 14.97 -26.43 16.40
CA GLU A 32 14.70 -25.54 17.54
C GLU A 32 13.25 -25.69 18.00
N GLY A 33 12.93 -25.20 19.21
CA GLY A 33 11.58 -25.27 19.78
C GLY A 33 10.52 -24.46 19.01
N ILE A 34 10.93 -23.42 18.29
CA ILE A 34 10.06 -22.58 17.46
C ILE A 34 10.42 -22.71 15.98
N PHE A 35 9.40 -22.80 15.13
CA PHE A 35 9.61 -22.96 13.69
C PHE A 35 9.86 -21.62 12.97
N GLY A 36 9.44 -20.51 13.57
CA GLY A 36 9.56 -19.16 13.00
C GLY A 36 8.51 -18.80 11.96
N LEU A 37 7.39 -19.53 11.90
CA LEU A 37 6.23 -19.18 11.08
C LEU A 37 5.13 -18.51 11.89
N THR A 38 4.51 -17.51 11.28
CA THR A 38 3.18 -17.05 11.66
C THR A 38 2.18 -17.57 10.62
N VAL A 39 1.26 -18.43 11.05
CA VAL A 39 0.21 -19.00 10.20
C VAL A 39 -1.09 -18.23 10.44
N SER A 40 -1.82 -17.95 9.37
CA SER A 40 -3.16 -17.36 9.41
C SER A 40 -4.11 -18.18 8.55
N ASP A 41 -5.41 -17.97 8.64
CA ASP A 41 -6.39 -18.61 7.76
C ASP A 41 -7.32 -17.58 7.11
N ASN A 42 -7.99 -17.97 6.03
CA ASN A 42 -8.90 -17.11 5.28
C ASN A 42 -10.36 -17.18 5.79
N GLY A 43 -10.58 -17.61 7.03
CA GLY A 43 -11.93 -17.83 7.59
C GLY A 43 -12.67 -19.06 7.05
N ARG A 44 -12.14 -19.76 6.03
CA ARG A 44 -12.67 -21.03 5.49
C ARG A 44 -11.69 -22.18 5.68
N CYS A 45 -10.97 -22.17 6.80
CA CYS A 45 -10.02 -23.20 7.22
C CYS A 45 -8.94 -23.55 6.17
N ARG A 46 -8.49 -22.54 5.41
CA ARG A 46 -7.33 -22.63 4.53
C ARG A 46 -6.21 -21.82 5.14
N SER A 47 -5.28 -22.53 5.77
CA SER A 47 -4.17 -21.93 6.52
C SER A 47 -2.99 -21.63 5.61
N PHE A 48 -2.45 -20.42 5.70
CA PHE A 48 -1.34 -19.93 4.89
C PHE A 48 -0.28 -19.23 5.74
N ILE A 49 0.93 -19.10 5.18
CA ILE A 49 2.06 -18.45 5.82
C ILE A 49 1.89 -16.93 5.72
N LYS A 50 1.70 -16.26 6.87
CA LYS A 50 1.53 -14.79 6.92
C LYS A 50 2.85 -14.06 7.15
N ARG A 51 3.74 -14.62 7.97
CA ARG A 51 5.08 -14.07 8.24
C ARG A 51 6.08 -15.19 8.47
N ILE A 52 7.33 -14.90 8.14
CA ILE A 52 8.49 -15.74 8.43
C ILE A 52 9.45 -14.88 9.25
N LYS A 53 9.89 -15.38 10.40
CA LYS A 53 10.88 -14.71 11.24
C LYS A 53 12.27 -14.91 10.63
N ASP A 54 13.08 -13.85 10.59
CA ASP A 54 14.46 -13.95 10.12
C ASP A 54 15.30 -14.86 11.02
N ASN A 55 16.34 -15.49 10.43
CA ASN A 55 17.21 -16.46 11.10
C ASN A 55 16.50 -17.69 11.71
N SER A 56 15.25 -17.97 11.32
CA SER A 56 14.50 -19.15 11.78
C SER A 56 14.66 -20.37 10.87
N ILE A 57 14.19 -21.53 11.33
CA ILE A 57 14.08 -22.78 10.53
C ILE A 57 13.35 -22.50 9.21
N ALA A 58 12.21 -21.81 9.29
CA ALA A 58 11.43 -21.48 8.11
C ALA A 58 12.12 -20.49 7.17
N SER A 59 12.93 -19.56 7.69
CA SER A 59 13.74 -18.66 6.85
C SER A 59 14.83 -19.42 6.10
N ARG A 60 15.49 -20.40 6.76
CA ARG A 60 16.48 -21.27 6.12
C ARG A 60 15.89 -22.19 5.04
N ALA A 61 14.57 -22.44 5.06
CA ALA A 61 13.86 -23.21 4.05
C ALA A 61 13.46 -22.39 2.81
N ARG A 62 13.77 -21.09 2.74
CA ARG A 62 13.64 -20.29 1.52
C ARG A 62 14.63 -20.78 0.45
N PRO A 63 14.26 -20.78 -0.84
CA PRO A 63 13.05 -20.21 -1.44
C PRO A 63 11.84 -21.15 -1.49
N ALA A 64 11.97 -22.39 -1.03
CA ALA A 64 10.90 -23.39 -1.15
C ALA A 64 9.67 -23.04 -0.29
N LEU A 65 9.92 -22.37 0.85
CA LEU A 65 8.91 -21.90 1.79
C LEU A 65 8.89 -20.37 1.85
N ASP A 66 7.76 -19.75 1.51
CA ASP A 66 7.61 -18.29 1.47
C ASP A 66 6.22 -17.80 1.93
N ILE A 67 6.12 -16.51 2.19
CA ILE A 67 4.92 -15.81 2.60
C ILE A 67 3.84 -15.92 1.51
N GLY A 68 2.60 -16.12 1.94
CA GLY A 68 1.43 -16.26 1.07
C GLY A 68 1.16 -17.69 0.61
N GLN A 69 2.07 -18.64 0.85
CA GLN A 69 1.84 -20.05 0.51
C GLN A 69 0.80 -20.70 1.44
N LEU A 70 -0.11 -21.45 0.84
CA LEU A 70 -1.10 -22.27 1.53
C LEU A 70 -0.45 -23.57 2.03
N ILE A 71 -0.73 -23.99 3.26
CA ILE A 71 -0.27 -25.26 3.82
C ILE A 71 -1.37 -26.31 3.58
N GLU A 72 -1.09 -27.30 2.72
CA GLU A 72 -2.05 -28.37 2.42
C GLU A 72 -1.83 -29.62 3.25
N LYS A 73 -0.57 -30.03 3.45
CA LYS A 73 -0.23 -31.24 4.20
C LYS A 73 1.00 -31.05 5.07
N ILE A 74 1.04 -31.74 6.20
CA ILE A 74 2.20 -31.85 7.09
C ILE A 74 2.38 -33.33 7.41
N ASP A 75 3.55 -33.90 7.08
CA ASP A 75 3.93 -35.29 7.34
C ASP A 75 2.87 -36.29 6.80
N GLY A 76 2.38 -36.03 5.58
CA GLY A 76 1.31 -36.79 4.93
C GLY A 76 -0.12 -36.48 5.40
N ILE A 77 -0.29 -35.82 6.57
CA ILE A 77 -1.60 -35.46 7.12
C ILE A 77 -2.15 -34.24 6.37
N ASN A 78 -3.36 -34.38 5.81
CA ASN A 78 -4.06 -33.24 5.21
C ASN A 78 -4.55 -32.28 6.28
N VAL A 79 -4.06 -31.04 6.22
CA VAL A 79 -4.43 -29.97 7.16
C VAL A 79 -5.42 -28.96 6.56
N THR A 80 -5.86 -29.20 5.32
CA THR A 80 -6.94 -28.43 4.70
C THR A 80 -8.24 -28.69 5.47
N GLY A 81 -8.89 -27.65 5.96
CA GLY A 81 -10.06 -27.78 6.84
C GLY A 81 -9.76 -27.55 8.32
N MET A 82 -8.48 -27.51 8.70
CA MET A 82 -8.05 -27.11 10.04
C MET A 82 -7.90 -25.59 10.14
N ARG A 83 -8.19 -25.05 11.33
CA ARG A 83 -7.93 -23.64 11.65
C ARG A 83 -6.43 -23.42 11.85
N HIS A 84 -5.98 -22.18 11.66
CA HIS A 84 -4.55 -21.85 11.76
C HIS A 84 -3.91 -22.27 13.08
N TYR A 85 -4.64 -22.21 14.21
CA TYR A 85 -4.13 -22.61 15.52
C TYR A 85 -3.89 -24.13 15.64
N GLU A 86 -4.66 -24.95 14.94
CA GLU A 86 -4.49 -26.41 14.92
C GLU A 86 -3.24 -26.80 14.10
N VAL A 87 -3.06 -26.14 12.96
CA VAL A 87 -1.85 -26.30 12.12
C VAL A 87 -0.61 -25.91 12.91
N VAL A 88 -0.65 -24.78 13.63
CA VAL A 88 0.45 -24.34 14.52
C VAL A 88 0.68 -25.35 15.65
N ARG A 89 -0.38 -25.94 16.21
CA ARG A 89 -0.25 -26.95 17.26
C ARG A 89 0.51 -28.19 16.77
N ILE A 90 0.21 -28.68 15.55
CA ILE A 90 0.93 -29.80 14.91
C ILE A 90 2.42 -29.49 14.76
N LEU A 91 2.76 -28.32 14.20
CA LEU A 91 4.14 -27.89 14.04
C LEU A 91 4.87 -27.74 15.40
N ARG A 92 4.16 -27.28 16.42
CA ARG A 92 4.71 -27.10 17.77
C ARG A 92 4.93 -28.44 18.48
N SER A 93 4.03 -29.41 18.31
CA SER A 93 4.12 -30.73 18.96
C SER A 93 5.18 -31.65 18.35
N MET A 94 5.71 -31.33 17.17
CA MET A 94 6.79 -32.12 16.58
C MET A 94 8.05 -32.15 17.46
N PRO A 95 8.68 -33.31 17.66
CA PRO A 95 9.91 -33.40 18.44
C PRO A 95 11.06 -32.68 17.74
N ILE A 96 11.94 -32.07 18.53
CA ILE A 96 13.19 -31.49 18.02
C ILE A 96 14.07 -32.64 17.49
N GLY A 97 14.69 -32.43 16.33
CA GLY A 97 15.46 -33.42 15.59
C GLY A 97 14.65 -34.22 14.57
N LYS A 98 13.31 -34.20 14.63
CA LYS A 98 12.50 -34.88 13.60
C LYS A 98 12.50 -34.10 12.29
N THR A 99 12.74 -34.84 11.22
CA THR A 99 12.49 -34.39 9.84
C THR A 99 11.06 -34.72 9.45
N PHE A 100 10.37 -33.77 8.82
CA PHE A 100 9.01 -33.93 8.34
C PHE A 100 8.84 -33.27 6.98
N THR A 101 7.88 -33.73 6.19
CA THR A 101 7.54 -33.11 4.91
C THR A 101 6.39 -32.14 5.06
N MET A 102 6.40 -31.05 4.31
CA MET A 102 5.30 -30.11 4.25
C MET A 102 4.96 -29.80 2.80
N ARG A 103 3.69 -30.00 2.43
CA ARG A 103 3.17 -29.64 1.11
C ARG A 103 2.56 -28.25 1.18
N VAL A 104 3.15 -27.32 0.44
CA VAL A 104 2.72 -25.93 0.35
C VAL A 104 2.31 -25.58 -1.08
N VAL A 105 1.39 -24.63 -1.24
CA VAL A 105 0.92 -24.16 -2.55
C VAL A 105 1.10 -22.66 -2.66
N SER A 106 1.93 -22.24 -3.61
CA SER A 106 2.15 -20.83 -3.90
C SER A 106 0.91 -20.22 -4.56
N PRO A 107 0.55 -18.97 -4.24
CA PRO A 107 -0.44 -18.23 -5.01
C PRO A 107 0.08 -18.02 -6.44
N LYS A 108 -0.79 -18.05 -7.46
CA LYS A 108 -0.37 -17.68 -8.82
C LYS A 108 0.06 -16.21 -8.83
N GLN A 109 1.27 -15.94 -9.33
CA GLN A 109 1.81 -14.59 -9.45
C GLN A 109 1.32 -13.84 -10.71
N SER A 110 0.37 -14.40 -11.45
CA SER A 110 -0.09 -13.88 -12.74
C SER A 110 -1.42 -13.14 -12.60
N GLY A 111 -1.33 -11.81 -12.54
CA GLY A 111 -2.50 -10.93 -12.72
C GLY A 111 -2.13 -9.57 -13.30
N PHE A 112 -1.00 -8.99 -12.85
CA PHE A 112 -0.63 -7.62 -13.22
C PHE A 112 0.45 -7.49 -14.29
N GLN A 113 1.18 -8.56 -14.65
CA GLN A 113 2.18 -8.48 -15.71
C GLN A 113 1.58 -8.14 -17.09
N LEU A 114 0.27 -8.36 -17.27
CA LEU A 114 -0.46 -8.04 -18.48
C LEU A 114 -1.02 -6.59 -18.50
N ILE A 115 -1.10 -5.94 -17.33
CA ILE A 115 -1.69 -4.60 -17.16
C ILE A 115 -0.62 -3.55 -16.78
N ALA A 116 0.52 -3.98 -16.24
CA ALA A 116 1.62 -3.08 -15.91
C ALA A 116 2.28 -2.53 -17.18
N PRO A 117 2.54 -1.21 -17.27
CA PRO A 117 3.32 -0.65 -18.37
C PRO A 117 4.71 -1.31 -18.40
N ARG A 118 5.07 -1.88 -19.56
CA ARG A 118 6.21 -2.80 -19.76
C ARG A 118 7.60 -2.20 -19.52
N ASN A 119 7.71 -1.02 -18.91
CA ASN A 119 8.93 -0.21 -18.96
C ASN A 119 9.51 0.23 -17.61
N SER A 120 9.24 -0.48 -16.50
CA SER A 120 9.91 -0.16 -15.24
C SER A 120 10.66 -1.35 -14.65
N LEU A 121 12.00 -1.26 -14.68
CA LEU A 121 12.97 -2.00 -13.86
C LEU A 121 12.80 -1.77 -12.33
N ALA A 122 11.62 -1.33 -11.87
CA ALA A 122 11.31 -0.94 -10.51
C ALA A 122 10.30 -1.90 -9.84
N SER A 123 10.39 -3.20 -10.10
CA SER A 123 9.44 -4.19 -9.57
C SER A 123 9.53 -4.46 -8.06
N LYS A 124 10.42 -3.79 -7.30
CA LYS A 124 10.56 -4.02 -5.85
C LYS A 124 9.94 -2.95 -4.94
N LYS A 125 9.46 -1.82 -5.48
CA LYS A 125 8.83 -0.76 -4.68
C LYS A 125 7.30 -0.69 -4.80
N LEU A 126 6.71 -1.49 -5.70
CA LEU A 126 5.32 -1.35 -6.14
C LEU A 126 4.25 -1.96 -5.21
N LEU A 127 4.62 -2.55 -4.08
CA LEU A 127 3.71 -3.37 -3.27
C LEU A 127 3.79 -3.01 -1.78
N ASN A 128 3.33 -1.82 -1.36
CA ASN A 128 2.75 -1.69 0.00
C ASN A 128 2.11 -0.36 0.40
N ASN A 129 2.19 0.71 -0.36
CA ASN A 129 1.55 1.94 0.07
C ASN A 129 0.19 1.99 -0.61
N GLY A 130 -0.89 1.67 0.12
CA GLY A 130 -2.29 1.74 -0.34
C GLY A 130 -2.77 3.14 -0.69
N GLN A 131 -1.93 3.92 -1.38
CA GLN A 131 -2.10 5.29 -1.82
C GLN A 131 -2.28 5.37 -3.34
N GLN A 132 -2.27 4.25 -4.06
CA GLN A 132 -2.51 4.23 -5.51
C GLN A 132 -4.00 4.10 -5.80
N THR A 133 -4.49 4.92 -6.73
CA THR A 133 -5.89 4.95 -7.16
C THR A 133 -5.95 4.84 -8.67
N LEU A 134 -6.84 3.97 -9.17
CA LEU A 134 -7.15 3.91 -10.61
C LEU A 134 -8.07 5.08 -10.93
N ARG A 135 -7.56 6.03 -11.71
CA ARG A 135 -8.30 7.23 -12.14
C ARG A 135 -8.76 7.09 -13.58
N PHE A 136 -10.06 7.26 -13.78
CA PHE A 136 -10.67 7.41 -15.09
C PHE A 136 -10.73 8.90 -15.41
N LYS A 137 -10.03 9.32 -16.46
CA LYS A 137 -10.07 10.70 -16.94
C LYS A 137 -11.23 10.86 -17.92
N ALA A 138 -11.84 12.04 -17.93
CA ALA A 138 -12.93 12.38 -18.85
C ALA A 138 -12.54 12.23 -20.34
N ASN A 139 -11.24 12.33 -20.65
CA ASN A 139 -10.68 12.08 -21.98
C ASN A 139 -10.57 10.58 -22.37
N GLY A 140 -11.11 9.67 -21.56
CA GLY A 140 -11.10 8.22 -21.81
C GLY A 140 -9.82 7.50 -21.39
N GLY A 141 -8.83 8.21 -20.85
CA GLY A 141 -7.59 7.61 -20.33
C GLY A 141 -7.74 7.04 -18.91
N VAL A 142 -7.11 5.90 -18.64
CA VAL A 142 -6.98 5.35 -17.27
C VAL A 142 -5.55 5.52 -16.79
N VAL A 143 -5.36 6.15 -15.64
CA VAL A 143 -4.04 6.39 -15.03
C VAL A 143 -4.02 5.84 -13.62
N ILE A 144 -2.95 5.13 -13.26
CA ILE A 144 -2.67 4.75 -11.86
C ILE A 144 -1.89 5.92 -11.24
N GLU A 145 -2.50 6.65 -10.32
CA GLU A 145 -1.86 7.78 -9.65
C GLU A 145 -1.51 7.42 -8.20
N GLU A 146 -0.26 7.67 -7.80
CA GLU A 146 0.17 7.62 -6.40
C GLU A 146 -0.23 8.91 -5.69
N GLY A 147 -1.05 8.78 -4.65
CA GLY A 147 -1.53 9.89 -3.84
C GLY A 147 -2.84 10.45 -4.38
N ALA A 148 -3.93 9.69 -4.22
CA ALA A 148 -5.25 10.32 -4.25
C ALA A 148 -5.27 11.52 -3.31
N LEU A 149 -5.84 12.63 -3.78
CA LEU A 149 -6.15 13.75 -2.90
C LEU A 149 -6.92 13.20 -1.70
N ASP A 150 -6.51 13.57 -0.49
CA ASP A 150 -7.19 13.10 0.72
C ASP A 150 -8.69 13.41 0.58
N ARG A 151 -9.58 12.45 0.87
CA ARG A 151 -11.04 12.67 0.77
C ARG A 151 -11.48 13.92 1.52
N VAL A 152 -10.73 14.28 2.57
CA VAL A 152 -10.89 15.51 3.34
C VAL A 152 -10.69 16.76 2.47
N MET A 153 -9.68 16.78 1.60
CA MET A 153 -9.39 17.91 0.72
C MET A 153 -10.36 17.99 -0.45
N ILE A 154 -10.76 16.86 -1.05
CA ILE A 154 -11.86 16.83 -2.03
C ILE A 154 -13.15 17.37 -1.39
N GLY A 155 -13.46 16.95 -0.16
CA GLY A 155 -14.62 17.44 0.58
C GLY A 155 -14.60 18.96 0.77
N ARG A 156 -13.46 19.53 1.18
CA ARG A 156 -13.31 20.99 1.32
C ARG A 156 -13.46 21.74 0.00
N LEU A 157 -12.94 21.21 -1.10
CA LEU A 157 -13.13 21.82 -2.42
C LEU A 157 -14.59 21.74 -2.86
N ASN A 158 -15.27 20.62 -2.59
CA ASN A 158 -16.69 20.47 -2.86
C ASN A 158 -17.56 21.40 -2.00
N GLU A 159 -17.17 21.73 -0.77
CA GLU A 159 -17.86 22.74 0.04
C GLU A 159 -17.81 24.12 -0.64
N VAL A 160 -16.69 24.46 -1.29
CA VAL A 160 -16.56 25.68 -2.10
C VAL A 160 -17.36 25.59 -3.40
N LEU A 161 -17.32 24.45 -4.10
CA LEU A 161 -18.14 24.26 -5.30
C LEU A 161 -19.64 24.35 -4.99
N ASP A 162 -20.07 23.80 -3.86
CA ASP A 162 -21.47 23.83 -3.42
C ASP A 162 -21.91 25.25 -3.04
N SER A 163 -21.04 26.03 -2.37
CA SER A 163 -21.39 27.39 -1.97
C SER A 163 -21.61 28.35 -3.14
N TYR A 164 -20.87 28.19 -4.23
CA TYR A 164 -20.95 29.09 -5.40
C TYR A 164 -21.81 28.52 -6.55
N LEU A 165 -21.82 27.21 -6.75
CA LEU A 165 -22.46 26.56 -7.90
C LEU A 165 -23.61 25.62 -7.50
N GLY A 166 -23.77 25.33 -6.21
CA GLY A 166 -24.80 24.40 -5.71
C GLY A 166 -24.58 22.95 -6.14
N VAL A 167 -23.33 22.57 -6.44
CA VAL A 167 -22.97 21.23 -6.89
C VAL A 167 -21.76 20.69 -6.14
N GLN A 168 -21.77 19.37 -5.91
CA GLN A 168 -20.62 18.62 -5.42
C GLN A 168 -20.18 17.65 -6.51
N ASP A 169 -18.95 17.80 -7.00
CA ASP A 169 -18.38 16.98 -8.07
C ASP A 169 -16.90 16.75 -7.80
N ASP A 170 -16.56 15.54 -7.33
CA ASP A 170 -15.18 15.18 -6.98
C ASP A 170 -14.23 15.21 -8.19
N GLN A 171 -14.73 14.95 -9.42
CA GLN A 171 -13.89 14.99 -10.61
C GLN A 171 -13.50 16.42 -10.94
N MET A 172 -14.46 17.32 -10.85
CA MET A 172 -14.28 18.75 -11.05
C MET A 172 -13.37 19.35 -9.96
N ALA A 173 -13.63 19.02 -8.69
CA ALA A 173 -12.78 19.41 -7.55
C ALA A 173 -11.34 18.94 -7.74
N GLN A 174 -11.14 17.70 -8.16
CA GLN A 174 -9.80 17.19 -8.46
C GLN A 174 -9.17 17.92 -9.65
N ALA A 175 -9.89 18.17 -10.74
CA ALA A 175 -9.31 18.83 -11.91
C ALA A 175 -8.80 20.24 -11.55
N LEU A 176 -9.53 20.96 -10.70
CA LEU A 176 -9.13 22.26 -10.17
C LEU A 176 -7.92 22.14 -9.24
N TRP A 177 -7.86 21.11 -8.41
CA TRP A 177 -6.70 20.82 -7.57
C TRP A 177 -5.44 20.52 -8.38
N ASP A 178 -5.55 19.67 -9.40
CA ASP A 178 -4.42 19.26 -10.25
C ASP A 178 -3.89 20.44 -11.08
N LEU A 179 -4.77 21.35 -11.51
CA LEU A 179 -4.40 22.62 -12.12
C LEU A 179 -3.68 23.51 -11.12
N ALA A 180 -4.26 23.68 -9.92
CA ALA A 180 -3.66 24.51 -8.88
C ALA A 180 -2.25 24.02 -8.50
N LEU A 181 -2.01 22.71 -8.40
CA LEU A 181 -0.70 22.12 -8.12
C LEU A 181 0.38 22.49 -9.15
N LYS A 182 0.01 22.80 -10.40
CA LYS A 182 0.95 23.19 -11.46
C LYS A 182 1.25 24.68 -11.47
N CYS A 183 0.47 25.49 -10.76
CA CYS A 183 0.63 26.94 -10.71
C CYS A 183 1.39 27.37 -9.45
N GLU A 184 2.20 28.41 -9.56
CA GLU A 184 2.92 29.00 -8.42
C GLU A 184 2.15 30.17 -7.80
N THR A 185 1.30 30.83 -8.60
CA THR A 185 0.57 32.04 -8.18
C THR A 185 -0.92 31.98 -8.53
N LEU A 186 -1.73 32.73 -7.78
CA LEU A 186 -3.17 32.85 -8.02
C LEU A 186 -3.51 33.39 -9.43
N PRO A 187 -2.83 34.43 -9.97
CA PRO A 187 -3.09 34.89 -11.34
C PRO A 187 -2.81 33.82 -12.39
N GLU A 188 -1.80 32.98 -12.15
CA GLU A 188 -1.47 31.85 -13.02
C GLU A 188 -2.55 30.76 -12.95
N MET A 189 -3.09 30.46 -11.76
CA MET A 189 -4.22 29.56 -11.62
C MET A 189 -5.46 30.08 -12.33
N ASN A 190 -5.81 31.37 -12.15
CA ASN A 190 -6.94 32.00 -12.84
C ASN A 190 -6.82 31.89 -14.36
N LYS A 191 -5.61 32.13 -14.89
CA LYS A 191 -5.32 31.95 -16.31
C LYS A 191 -5.46 30.48 -16.73
N ALA A 192 -4.87 29.56 -15.98
CA ALA A 192 -4.90 28.12 -16.29
C ALA A 192 -6.32 27.55 -16.28
N VAL A 193 -7.18 28.00 -15.37
CA VAL A 193 -8.59 27.61 -15.32
C VAL A 193 -9.33 28.11 -16.56
N ARG A 194 -9.15 29.38 -16.94
CA ARG A 194 -9.75 29.99 -18.14
C ARG A 194 -9.25 29.40 -19.46
N GLU A 195 -8.04 28.87 -19.50
CA GLU A 195 -7.45 28.22 -20.67
C GLU A 195 -7.72 26.70 -20.72
N SER A 196 -8.27 26.13 -19.64
CA SER A 196 -8.59 24.71 -19.55
C SER A 196 -9.97 24.35 -20.11
N GLU A 197 -10.25 23.05 -20.21
CA GLU A 197 -11.58 22.51 -20.53
C GLU A 197 -12.64 22.92 -19.49
N LEU A 198 -12.23 23.39 -18.31
CA LEU A 198 -13.13 23.87 -17.27
C LEU A 198 -13.61 25.31 -17.50
N SER A 199 -13.10 26.01 -18.52
CA SER A 199 -13.56 27.35 -18.91
C SER A 199 -15.05 27.40 -19.26
N ILE A 200 -15.63 26.24 -19.65
CA ILE A 200 -17.05 26.08 -19.94
C ILE A 200 -17.94 26.41 -18.74
N PHE A 201 -17.43 26.23 -17.52
CA PHE A 201 -18.17 26.49 -16.28
C PHE A 201 -18.16 27.97 -15.87
N ASP A 202 -17.36 28.82 -16.54
CA ASP A 202 -17.24 30.26 -16.30
C ASP A 202 -17.15 30.64 -14.81
N PHE A 203 -16.14 30.08 -14.13
CA PHE A 203 -16.01 30.23 -12.68
C PHE A 203 -15.82 31.68 -12.24
N PRO A 204 -16.51 32.12 -11.18
CA PRO A 204 -16.21 33.38 -10.52
C PRO A 204 -14.76 33.42 -10.02
N ASP A 205 -14.09 34.56 -10.17
CA ASP A 205 -12.71 34.73 -9.69
C ASP A 205 -12.62 34.53 -8.16
N GLU A 206 -13.70 34.80 -7.42
CA GLU A 206 -13.84 34.55 -5.98
C GLU A 206 -13.79 33.05 -5.63
N LEU A 207 -14.42 32.21 -6.44
CA LEU A 207 -14.38 30.75 -6.29
C LEU A 207 -12.95 30.23 -6.49
N VAL A 208 -12.28 30.71 -7.55
CA VAL A 208 -10.87 30.35 -7.83
C VAL A 208 -9.95 30.81 -6.71
N PHE A 209 -10.20 31.99 -6.13
CA PHE A 209 -9.48 32.49 -4.97
C PHE A 209 -9.65 31.61 -3.74
N ASP A 210 -10.87 31.21 -3.40
CA ASP A 210 -11.16 30.38 -2.23
C ASP A 210 -10.55 28.97 -2.38
N MET A 211 -10.63 28.38 -3.58
CA MET A 211 -9.96 27.09 -3.87
C MET A 211 -8.44 27.20 -3.78
N TRP A 212 -7.85 28.28 -4.29
CA TRP A 212 -6.42 28.54 -4.17
C TRP A 212 -6.01 28.67 -2.70
N GLY A 213 -6.84 29.29 -1.86
CA GLY A 213 -6.66 29.35 -0.41
C GLY A 213 -6.46 27.96 0.19
N ILE A 214 -7.38 27.03 -0.08
CA ILE A 214 -7.32 25.64 0.39
C ILE A 214 -6.03 24.92 -0.08
N VAL A 215 -5.68 25.06 -1.35
CA VAL A 215 -4.47 24.45 -1.93
C VAL A 215 -3.21 25.02 -1.30
N SER A 216 -3.16 26.34 -1.10
CA SER A 216 -2.00 27.04 -0.54
C SER A 216 -1.74 26.68 0.92
N ASP A 217 -2.81 26.51 1.72
CA ASP A 217 -2.69 26.06 3.10
C ASP A 217 -2.21 24.61 3.19
N TRP A 218 -2.69 23.74 2.30
CA TRP A 218 -2.18 22.38 2.20
C TRP A 218 -0.70 22.33 1.85
N ARG A 219 -0.23 23.17 0.89
CA ARG A 219 1.20 23.27 0.54
C ARG A 219 2.05 23.62 1.77
N ARG A 220 1.59 24.61 2.55
CA ARG A 220 2.28 25.03 3.79
C ARG A 220 2.34 23.92 4.83
N ASP A 221 1.27 23.15 4.99
CA ASP A 221 1.24 22.04 5.93
C ASP A 221 2.12 20.86 5.51
N LEU A 222 2.24 20.61 4.21
CA LEU A 222 3.18 19.62 3.67
C LEU A 222 4.64 20.00 3.95
N GLU A 223 4.99 21.28 3.74
CA GLU A 223 6.32 21.81 4.04
C GLU A 223 6.68 21.69 5.54
N LYS A 224 5.72 21.99 6.43
CA LYS A 224 5.90 21.82 7.89
C LYS A 224 6.18 20.36 8.25
N LYS A 225 5.36 19.42 7.76
CA LYS A 225 5.54 17.97 8.00
C LYS A 225 6.87 17.44 7.46
N ASN A 226 7.32 17.94 6.31
CA ASN A 226 8.61 17.55 5.74
C ASN A 226 9.78 18.08 6.59
N LYS A 227 9.70 19.31 7.10
CA LYS A 227 10.70 19.87 8.02
C LYS A 227 10.76 19.10 9.35
N GLU A 228 9.61 18.70 9.89
CA GLU A 228 9.54 17.87 11.11
C GLU A 228 10.12 16.47 10.91
N ARG A 229 9.83 15.83 9.77
CA ARG A 229 10.42 14.52 9.42
C ARG A 229 11.93 14.59 9.21
N GLN A 230 12.44 15.68 8.64
CA GLN A 230 13.88 15.90 8.51
C GLN A 230 14.55 16.08 9.87
N LYS A 231 13.95 16.87 10.78
CA LYS A 231 14.43 17.02 12.17
C LYS A 231 14.42 15.69 12.94
N ALA A 232 13.37 14.89 12.80
CA ALA A 232 13.27 13.59 13.45
C ALA A 232 14.34 12.60 12.94
N LYS A 233 14.65 12.62 11.63
CA LYS A 233 15.73 11.80 11.06
C LYS A 233 17.12 12.26 11.48
N GLN A 234 17.31 13.56 11.70
CA GLN A 234 18.58 14.10 12.15
C GLN A 234 18.86 13.72 13.61
N ASN A 235 17.85 13.83 14.48
CA ASN A 235 17.97 13.40 15.89
C ASN A 235 18.25 11.89 16.05
N LEU A 236 17.79 11.05 15.13
CA LEU A 236 18.07 9.60 15.14
C LEU A 236 19.50 9.24 14.73
N LEU A 237 20.23 10.14 14.06
CA LEU A 237 21.64 9.94 13.68
C LEU A 237 22.60 10.42 14.78
N ASP A 238 22.16 11.36 15.62
CA ASP A 238 22.97 11.90 16.73
C ASP A 238 22.99 10.97 17.97
N ASP A 239 22.06 9.99 18.07
CA ASP A 239 22.01 9.00 19.16
C ASP A 239 22.91 7.76 18.91
N ASP A 240 23.52 7.63 17.72
CA ASP A 240 24.40 6.50 17.32
C ASP A 240 25.91 6.84 17.39
N GLU A 241 26.32 8.01 17.89
CA GLU A 241 27.72 8.26 18.23
C GLU A 241 28.10 7.51 19.52
N GLU A 242 28.64 6.29 19.34
CA GLU A 242 29.33 5.54 20.40
C GLU A 242 30.33 6.46 21.14
N PRO A 243 30.34 6.49 22.48
CA PRO A 243 31.38 7.21 23.21
C PRO A 243 32.73 6.55 22.89
N ALA A 244 33.63 7.34 22.30
CA ALA A 244 34.97 6.90 21.94
C ALA A 244 35.64 6.18 23.11
N LEU A 245 35.98 4.89 22.90
CA LEU A 245 36.72 4.08 23.86
C LEU A 245 38.08 4.73 24.13
N LEU A 246 38.27 5.22 25.37
CA LEU A 246 39.55 5.69 25.85
C LEU A 246 40.57 4.53 25.78
N PRO A 247 41.79 4.78 25.28
CA PRO A 247 42.81 3.74 25.23
C PRO A 247 43.28 3.42 26.67
N LEU A 248 42.99 2.21 27.12
CA LEU A 248 43.72 1.56 28.21
C LEU A 248 45.13 1.26 27.71
N PHE A 249 46.16 1.74 28.43
CA PHE A 249 47.56 1.28 28.60
C PHE A 249 48.40 2.55 28.91
N SER A 250 49.23 2.65 29.95
CA SER A 250 49.85 1.67 30.87
C SER A 250 49.92 2.21 32.29
#